data_AF-A0A6J5EWC3-F1
#
_entry.id   AF-A0A6J5EWC3-F1
#
_cell.length_a   1.000
_cell.length_b   1.000
_cell.length_c   1.000
_cell.angle_alpha   90.00
_cell.angle_beta   90.00
_cell.angle_gamma   90.00
#
_symmetry.space_group_name_H-M   'P 1'
#
loop_
_entity.id
_entity.type
_entity.pdbx_description
1 polymer ?
#
loop_
_entity_poly.entity_id
_entity_poly.type
_entity_poly.pdbx_seq_one_letter_code
_entity_poly.pdbx_strand_id
1 'polypeptide(L)'
;MRSARSVGSAARQSPAVAGVDVGGEKKQCDLVILRGPTVVCREERIAPEAVPALCLAHDVVAVGVDAPSLWWTGSGRRAAEQALARERISCFPTPSREQAVASASGFFDWMFMGERVYRALADVYPLLSGAHYAGGRASFETYPYAITCAMLGRPLHRRSRNATSAGNCWSDWGSTCRH
;
A
#
# COMPACT_ATOMS: atom_id res chain seq x y z
N MET A 1 -19.88 50.20 -13.90
CA MET A 1 -20.38 48.82 -14.10
C MET A 1 -19.36 47.84 -13.57
N ARG A 2 -19.75 46.97 -12.62
CA ARG A 2 -18.89 45.93 -12.02
C ARG A 2 -18.74 44.76 -13.00
N SER A 3 -17.57 44.14 -13.02
CA SER A 3 -17.47 42.70 -13.29
C SER A 3 -16.32 42.14 -12.47
N ALA A 4 -16.65 41.68 -11.26
CA ALA A 4 -15.75 40.84 -10.49
C ALA A 4 -15.80 39.44 -11.12
N ARG A 5 -14.68 39.00 -11.71
CA ARG A 5 -14.52 37.60 -12.09
C ARG A 5 -14.45 36.78 -10.79
N SER A 6 -15.49 36.02 -10.54
CA SER A 6 -15.51 34.93 -9.57
C SER A 6 -14.41 33.94 -9.96
N VAL A 7 -13.32 33.93 -9.20
CA VAL A 7 -12.38 32.79 -9.19
C VAL A 7 -13.03 31.75 -8.29
N GLY A 8 -13.91 30.93 -8.88
CA GLY A 8 -14.40 29.75 -8.21
C GLY A 8 -13.21 28.86 -7.87
N SER A 9 -12.92 28.70 -6.58
CA SER A 9 -12.08 27.61 -6.10
C SER A 9 -12.82 26.33 -6.46
N ALA A 10 -12.47 25.72 -7.60
CA ALA A 10 -12.87 24.35 -7.87
C ALA A 10 -12.33 23.53 -6.71
N ALA A 11 -13.22 23.04 -5.85
CA ALA A 11 -12.85 22.16 -4.75
C ALA A 11 -11.94 21.07 -5.34
N ARG A 12 -10.66 21.07 -4.95
CA ARG A 12 -9.71 20.07 -5.43
C ARG A 12 -10.32 18.73 -5.09
N GLN A 13 -10.72 17.97 -6.11
CA GLN A 13 -11.19 16.62 -5.91
C GLN A 13 -10.10 15.86 -5.18
N SER A 14 -10.46 15.13 -4.13
CA SER A 14 -9.50 14.29 -3.43
C SER A 14 -8.82 13.35 -4.43
N PRO A 15 -7.49 13.19 -4.37
CA PRO A 15 -6.80 12.22 -5.22
C PRO A 15 -7.33 10.82 -4.93
N ALA A 16 -7.37 9.96 -5.95
CA ALA A 16 -7.72 8.56 -5.77
C ALA A 16 -6.50 7.76 -5.30
N VAL A 17 -6.70 6.82 -4.40
CA VAL A 17 -5.67 5.90 -3.88
C VAL A 17 -6.18 4.46 -3.99
N ALA A 18 -5.27 3.52 -4.19
CA ALA A 18 -5.60 2.10 -4.30
C ALA A 18 -4.93 1.30 -3.18
N GLY A 19 -5.66 0.31 -2.67
CA GLY A 19 -5.15 -0.77 -1.84
C GLY A 19 -5.27 -2.10 -2.57
N VAL A 20 -4.20 -2.90 -2.57
CA VAL A 20 -4.17 -4.24 -3.18
C VAL A 20 -3.88 -5.25 -2.08
N ASP A 21 -4.83 -6.14 -1.81
CA ASP A 21 -4.63 -7.30 -0.94
C ASP A 21 -4.20 -8.50 -1.81
N VAL A 22 -3.03 -9.05 -1.51
CA VAL A 22 -2.40 -10.08 -2.33
C VAL A 22 -2.59 -11.44 -1.69
N GLY A 23 -3.10 -12.38 -2.48
CA GLY A 23 -3.16 -13.80 -2.12
C GLY A 23 -2.28 -14.68 -2.98
N GLY A 24 -2.27 -15.99 -2.68
CA GLY A 24 -1.70 -16.99 -3.58
C GLY A 24 -2.55 -17.21 -4.83
N GLU A 25 -2.15 -18.15 -5.69
CA GLU A 25 -2.73 -18.41 -7.02
C GLU A 25 -4.28 -18.47 -7.07
N LYS A 26 -4.94 -19.05 -6.05
CA LYS A 26 -6.41 -19.16 -6.01
C LYS A 26 -7.13 -17.87 -5.64
N LYS A 27 -6.48 -17.00 -4.85
CA LYS A 27 -7.05 -15.73 -4.39
C LYS A 27 -6.70 -14.59 -5.37
N GLN A 28 -5.53 -14.64 -6.01
CA GLN A 28 -5.01 -13.55 -6.82
C GLN A 28 -5.01 -12.21 -6.03
N CYS A 29 -5.40 -11.10 -6.64
CA CYS A 29 -5.43 -9.79 -6.00
C CYS A 29 -6.86 -9.30 -5.80
N ASP A 30 -7.13 -8.73 -4.64
CA ASP A 30 -8.33 -7.92 -4.40
C ASP A 30 -7.92 -6.45 -4.42
N LEU A 31 -8.63 -5.62 -5.19
CA LEU A 31 -8.33 -4.20 -5.38
C LEU A 31 -9.48 -3.36 -4.81
N VAL A 32 -9.12 -2.33 -4.05
CA VAL A 32 -10.05 -1.26 -3.64
C VAL A 32 -9.45 0.08 -4.03
N ILE A 33 -10.24 0.89 -4.73
CA ILE A 33 -9.88 2.29 -5.04
C ILE A 33 -10.79 3.21 -4.24
N LEU A 34 -10.16 4.13 -3.51
CA LEU A 34 -10.82 5.15 -2.71
C LEU A 34 -10.61 6.53 -3.35
N ARG A 35 -11.65 7.37 -3.32
CA ARG A 35 -11.55 8.82 -3.55
C ARG A 35 -12.06 9.52 -2.31
N GLY A 36 -11.13 10.01 -1.48
CA GLY A 36 -11.48 10.42 -0.11
C GLY A 36 -12.06 9.24 0.67
N PRO A 37 -13.22 9.37 1.34
CA PRO A 37 -13.84 8.27 2.09
C PRO A 37 -14.66 7.31 1.22
N THR A 38 -14.81 7.57 -0.08
CA THR A 38 -15.71 6.82 -0.96
C THR A 38 -14.96 5.74 -1.73
N VAL A 39 -15.47 4.50 -1.70
CA VAL A 39 -15.05 3.43 -2.60
C VAL A 39 -15.59 3.71 -4.00
N VAL A 40 -14.71 3.88 -4.98
CA VAL A 40 -15.07 4.18 -6.38
C VAL A 40 -14.85 2.99 -7.32
N CYS A 41 -14.08 1.99 -6.89
CA CYS A 41 -13.91 0.71 -7.58
C CYS A 41 -13.55 -0.36 -6.55
N ARG A 42 -14.10 -1.56 -6.74
CA ARG A 42 -13.73 -2.76 -6.01
C ARG A 42 -13.74 -3.92 -6.98
N GLU A 43 -12.62 -4.60 -7.09
CA GLU A 43 -12.46 -5.82 -7.88
C GLU A 43 -11.90 -6.91 -6.99
N GLU A 44 -12.33 -8.15 -7.22
CA GLU A 44 -11.90 -9.31 -6.46
C GLU A 44 -11.29 -10.34 -7.40
N ARG A 45 -10.25 -11.02 -6.93
CA ARG A 45 -9.57 -12.10 -7.66
C ARG A 45 -9.17 -11.69 -9.08
N ILE A 46 -8.56 -10.52 -9.22
CA ILE A 46 -8.01 -10.06 -10.49
C ILE A 46 -6.54 -10.47 -10.62
N ALA A 47 -6.11 -10.70 -11.86
CA ALA A 47 -4.71 -10.91 -12.16
C ALA A 47 -3.88 -9.66 -11.81
N PRO A 48 -2.65 -9.81 -11.28
CA PRO A 48 -1.74 -8.69 -11.00
C PRO A 48 -1.61 -7.71 -12.16
N GLU A 49 -1.60 -8.23 -13.39
CA GLU A 49 -1.41 -7.47 -14.62
C GLU A 49 -2.61 -6.58 -14.97
N ALA A 50 -3.78 -6.79 -14.36
CA ALA A 50 -4.96 -5.95 -14.54
C ALA A 50 -4.95 -4.69 -13.63
N VAL A 51 -4.17 -4.72 -12.54
CA VAL A 51 -4.13 -3.64 -11.53
C VAL A 51 -3.77 -2.27 -12.13
N PRO A 52 -2.73 -2.12 -12.99
CA PRO A 52 -2.33 -0.81 -13.50
C PRO A 52 -3.41 -0.15 -14.35
N ALA A 53 -4.12 -0.91 -15.19
CA ALA A 53 -5.16 -0.39 -16.07
C ALA A 53 -6.35 0.17 -15.26
N LEU A 54 -6.76 -0.55 -14.21
CA LEU A 54 -7.80 -0.09 -13.28
C LEU A 54 -7.35 1.16 -12.52
N CYS A 55 -6.11 1.19 -12.03
CA CYS A 55 -5.56 2.35 -11.34
C CYS A 55 -5.51 3.60 -12.25
N LEU A 56 -5.12 3.43 -13.51
CA LEU A 56 -5.09 4.49 -14.51
C LEU A 56 -6.50 5.02 -14.83
N ALA A 57 -7.48 4.13 -15.00
CA ALA A 57 -8.87 4.49 -15.31
C ALA A 57 -9.53 5.36 -14.23
N HIS A 58 -9.02 5.31 -12.99
CA HIS A 58 -9.54 6.05 -11.84
C HIS A 58 -8.64 7.20 -11.37
N ASP A 59 -7.61 7.56 -12.13
CA ASP A 59 -6.61 8.58 -11.76
C ASP A 59 -5.99 8.34 -10.37
N VAL A 60 -5.69 7.07 -10.08
CA VAL A 60 -5.00 6.69 -8.84
C VAL A 60 -3.62 7.31 -8.82
N VAL A 61 -3.25 7.94 -7.70
CA VAL A 61 -1.94 8.55 -7.49
C VAL A 61 -1.00 7.66 -6.67
N ALA A 62 -1.54 6.80 -5.82
CA ALA A 62 -0.73 5.94 -4.96
C ALA A 62 -1.37 4.56 -4.82
N VAL A 63 -0.58 3.50 -5.01
CA VAL A 63 -1.00 2.10 -4.90
C VAL A 63 -0.26 1.45 -3.73
N GLY A 64 -0.98 1.19 -2.64
CA GLY A 64 -0.46 0.42 -1.52
C GLY A 64 -0.71 -1.07 -1.74
N VAL A 65 0.33 -1.90 -1.67
CA VAL A 65 0.23 -3.35 -1.93
C VAL A 65 0.54 -4.11 -0.65
N ASP A 66 -0.34 -5.00 -0.19
CA ASP A 66 -0.12 -5.88 0.96
C ASP A 66 0.79 -7.06 0.57
N ALA A 67 2.01 -6.71 0.14
CA ALA A 67 3.08 -7.66 -0.10
C ALA A 67 4.45 -6.98 -0.07
N PRO A 68 5.51 -7.73 0.30
CA PRO A 68 6.90 -7.30 0.11
C PRO A 68 7.15 -6.81 -1.32
N SER A 69 7.69 -5.61 -1.43
CA SER A 69 8.16 -4.99 -2.69
C SER A 69 9.45 -5.60 -3.22
N LEU A 70 10.25 -6.21 -2.34
CA LEU A 70 11.54 -6.80 -2.64
C LEU A 70 11.75 -8.06 -1.81
N TRP A 71 12.41 -9.05 -2.42
CA TRP A 71 12.92 -10.24 -1.74
C TRP A 71 14.11 -9.90 -0.82
N TRP A 72 14.36 -10.73 0.18
CA TRP A 72 15.54 -10.59 1.02
C TRP A 72 16.81 -11.01 0.27
N THR A 73 17.89 -10.25 0.45
CA THR A 73 19.15 -10.39 -0.30
C THR A 73 20.25 -11.12 0.47
N GLY A 74 19.96 -11.74 1.61
CA GLY A 74 20.94 -12.52 2.38
C GLY A 74 21.63 -11.79 3.53
N SER A 75 21.51 -10.46 3.62
CA SER A 75 22.16 -9.66 4.67
C SER A 75 21.19 -8.77 5.43
N GLY A 76 21.22 -8.82 6.77
CA GLY A 76 20.42 -7.96 7.63
C GLY A 76 18.90 -8.15 7.44
N ARG A 77 18.11 -7.14 7.81
CA ARG A 77 16.66 -7.08 7.57
C ARG A 77 16.36 -6.09 6.45
N ARG A 78 15.25 -6.24 5.73
CA ARG A 78 14.84 -5.23 4.73
C ARG A 78 14.57 -3.89 5.40
N ALA A 79 14.74 -2.79 4.68
CA ALA A 79 14.59 -1.44 5.23
C ALA A 79 13.21 -1.22 5.89
N ALA A 80 12.12 -1.70 5.28
CA ALA A 80 10.79 -1.61 5.87
C ALA A 80 10.63 -2.49 7.11
N GLU A 81 11.18 -3.69 7.12
CA GLU A 81 11.18 -4.55 8.31
C GLU A 81 11.95 -3.92 9.47
N GLN A 82 13.05 -3.22 9.17
CA GLN A 82 13.78 -2.42 10.16
C GLN A 82 12.95 -1.24 10.65
N ALA A 83 12.24 -0.53 9.76
CA ALA A 83 11.37 0.58 10.12
C ALA A 83 10.23 0.11 11.06
N LEU A 84 9.57 -0.99 10.74
CA LEU A 84 8.55 -1.60 11.60
C LEU A 84 9.13 -2.03 12.95
N ALA A 85 10.33 -2.59 12.97
CA ALA A 85 10.98 -3.00 14.21
C ALA A 85 11.30 -1.81 15.13
N ARG A 86 11.68 -0.64 14.59
CA ARG A 86 11.88 0.60 15.37
C ARG A 86 10.59 1.05 16.05
N GLU A 87 9.46 0.86 15.38
CA GLU A 87 8.12 1.12 15.92
C GLU A 87 7.57 -0.01 16.81
N ARG A 88 8.38 -1.04 17.11
CA ARG A 88 8.00 -2.24 17.87
C ARG A 88 6.81 -2.99 17.23
N ILE A 89 6.68 -2.89 15.92
CA ILE A 89 5.67 -3.60 15.14
C ILE A 89 6.30 -4.89 14.62
N SER A 90 5.72 -6.03 15.04
CA SER A 90 6.14 -7.33 14.52
C SER A 90 5.66 -7.51 13.08
N CYS A 91 6.56 -7.98 12.22
CA CYS A 91 6.24 -8.40 10.86
C CYS A 91 6.96 -9.73 10.57
N PHE A 92 6.36 -10.52 9.68
CA PHE A 92 6.98 -11.73 9.20
C PHE A 92 8.22 -11.37 8.35
N PRO A 93 9.42 -11.92 8.64
CA PRO A 93 10.61 -11.65 7.86
C PRO A 93 10.46 -12.16 6.44
N THR A 94 10.74 -11.33 5.45
CA THR A 94 10.65 -11.73 4.04
C THR A 94 11.79 -12.70 3.74
N PRO A 95 11.54 -13.89 3.15
CA PRO A 95 12.59 -14.81 2.77
C PRO A 95 13.33 -14.30 1.52
N SER A 96 14.46 -14.94 1.20
CA SER A 96 14.98 -14.88 -0.17
C SER A 96 14.03 -15.61 -1.12
N ARG A 97 14.13 -15.28 -2.40
CA ARG A 97 13.30 -15.92 -3.42
C ARG A 97 13.57 -17.43 -3.48
N GLU A 98 14.82 -17.85 -3.30
CA GLU A 98 15.26 -19.25 -3.28
C GLU A 98 14.66 -20.02 -2.10
N GLN A 99 14.66 -19.41 -0.91
CA GLN A 99 14.01 -19.98 0.27
C GLN A 99 12.50 -20.12 0.07
N ALA A 100 11.87 -19.15 -0.58
CA ALA A 100 10.45 -19.21 -0.89
C ALA A 100 10.14 -20.35 -1.87
N VAL A 101 10.93 -20.53 -2.93
CA VAL A 101 10.80 -21.64 -3.89
C VAL A 101 11.00 -23.00 -3.22
N ALA A 102 11.96 -23.10 -2.29
CA ALA A 102 12.25 -24.34 -1.57
C ALA A 102 11.16 -24.74 -0.55
N SER A 103 10.20 -23.86 -0.26
CA SER A 103 9.14 -24.11 0.73
C SER A 103 8.06 -25.03 0.16
N ALA A 104 8.00 -26.28 0.64
CA ALA A 104 7.05 -27.29 0.18
C ALA A 104 5.56 -26.99 0.47
N SER A 105 5.27 -26.02 1.34
CA SER A 105 3.91 -25.72 1.83
C SER A 105 3.12 -24.74 0.97
N GLY A 106 3.73 -24.07 -0.02
CA GLY A 106 3.11 -22.98 -0.77
C GLY A 106 2.81 -21.72 0.07
N PHE A 107 3.33 -21.66 1.30
CA PHE A 107 3.09 -20.54 2.21
C PHE A 107 3.53 -19.19 1.64
N PHE A 108 4.52 -19.17 0.74
CA PHE A 108 5.06 -17.95 0.13
C PHE A 108 4.46 -17.59 -1.23
N ASP A 109 3.46 -18.34 -1.72
CA ASP A 109 2.87 -18.12 -3.05
C ASP A 109 2.35 -16.69 -3.24
N TRP A 110 1.80 -16.11 -2.17
CA TRP A 110 1.33 -14.73 -2.15
C TRP A 110 2.46 -13.70 -2.35
N MET A 111 3.69 -14.00 -1.96
CA MET A 111 4.83 -13.11 -2.19
C MET A 111 5.24 -13.10 -3.67
N PHE A 112 5.15 -14.23 -4.36
CA PHE A 112 5.36 -14.28 -5.81
C PHE A 112 4.26 -13.52 -6.56
N MET A 113 3.02 -13.59 -6.09
CA MET A 113 1.93 -12.77 -6.60
C MET A 113 2.22 -11.28 -6.37
N GLY A 114 2.75 -10.91 -5.20
CA GLY A 114 3.19 -9.55 -4.89
C GLY A 114 4.28 -9.06 -5.85
N GLU A 115 5.30 -9.87 -6.10
CA GLU A 115 6.35 -9.57 -7.09
C GLU A 115 5.75 -9.25 -8.47
N ARG A 116 4.75 -10.02 -8.91
CA ARG A 116 4.05 -9.77 -10.17
C ARG A 116 3.29 -8.46 -10.17
N VAL A 117 2.63 -8.09 -9.06
CA VAL A 117 1.95 -6.79 -8.92
C VAL A 117 2.95 -5.65 -9.09
N TYR A 118 4.08 -5.68 -8.36
CA TYR A 118 5.09 -4.62 -8.49
C TYR A 118 5.70 -4.55 -9.88
N ARG A 119 5.93 -5.70 -10.53
CA ARG A 119 6.41 -5.74 -11.91
C ARG A 119 5.41 -5.10 -12.88
N ALA A 120 4.11 -5.40 -12.73
CA ALA A 120 3.06 -4.80 -13.56
C ALA A 120 2.92 -3.29 -13.32
N LEU A 121 3.17 -2.84 -12.10
CA LEU A 121 3.09 -1.42 -11.73
C LEU A 121 4.32 -0.61 -12.16
N ALA A 122 5.50 -1.22 -12.32
CA ALA A 122 6.79 -0.54 -12.38
C ALA A 122 6.87 0.64 -13.37
N ASP A 123 6.29 0.50 -14.56
CA ASP A 123 6.38 1.50 -15.63
C ASP A 123 5.53 2.76 -15.35
N VAL A 124 4.45 2.62 -14.58
CA VAL A 124 3.42 3.66 -14.41
C VAL A 124 3.33 4.16 -12.97
N TYR A 125 3.59 3.26 -12.01
CA TYR A 125 3.56 3.44 -10.57
C TYR A 125 4.90 2.96 -9.99
N PRO A 126 6.00 3.70 -10.20
CA PRO A 126 7.31 3.30 -9.71
C PRO A 126 7.28 3.11 -8.19
N LEU A 127 8.10 2.16 -7.71
CA LEU A 127 8.24 1.91 -6.28
C LEU A 127 8.76 3.17 -5.59
N LEU A 128 8.06 3.60 -4.53
CA LEU A 128 8.48 4.73 -3.72
C LEU A 128 9.81 4.41 -3.03
N SER A 129 10.87 5.09 -3.45
CA SER A 129 12.23 4.90 -2.94
C SER A 129 12.64 5.91 -1.86
N GLY A 130 11.90 7.02 -1.75
CA GLY A 130 12.14 8.08 -0.76
C GLY A 130 11.31 7.92 0.51
N ALA A 131 11.79 8.51 1.62
CA ALA A 131 11.05 8.55 2.88
C ALA A 131 9.75 9.37 2.82
N HIS A 132 9.64 10.27 1.83
CA HIS A 132 8.50 11.14 1.65
C HIS A 132 7.93 11.02 0.24
N TYR A 133 6.62 10.94 0.16
CA TYR A 133 5.90 11.02 -1.10
C TYR A 133 5.93 12.46 -1.64
N ALA A 134 6.60 12.65 -2.77
CA ALA A 134 6.78 13.96 -3.40
C ALA A 134 5.69 14.30 -4.43
N GLY A 135 4.62 13.49 -4.51
CA GLY A 135 3.61 13.58 -5.56
C GLY A 135 3.92 12.70 -6.78
N GLY A 136 3.01 12.68 -7.75
CA GLY A 136 3.09 11.81 -8.91
C GLY A 136 2.54 10.40 -8.63
N ARG A 137 2.67 9.49 -9.59
CA ARG A 137 2.24 8.09 -9.39
C ARG A 137 3.31 7.31 -8.64
N ALA A 138 2.90 6.53 -7.64
CA ALA A 138 3.81 5.65 -6.90
C ALA A 138 3.14 4.36 -6.45
N SER A 139 3.94 3.33 -6.24
CA SER A 139 3.55 2.11 -5.51
C SER A 139 4.40 1.94 -4.25
N PHE A 140 3.88 1.28 -3.23
CA PHE A 140 4.62 0.99 -1.99
C PHE A 140 4.04 -0.21 -1.25
N GLU A 141 4.87 -0.85 -0.44
CA GLU A 141 4.42 -1.96 0.40
C GLU A 141 3.64 -1.46 1.60
N THR A 142 2.54 -2.13 1.88
CA THR A 142 1.68 -1.87 3.03
C THR A 142 1.77 -3.02 4.01
N TYR A 143 1.54 -2.68 5.28
CA TYR A 143 1.45 -3.63 6.38
C TYR A 143 0.15 -3.33 7.12
N PRO A 144 -0.96 -4.02 6.83
CA PRO A 144 -2.29 -3.67 7.36
C PRO A 144 -2.34 -3.50 8.88
N TYR A 145 -1.58 -4.33 9.60
CA TYR A 145 -1.45 -4.20 11.06
C TYR A 145 -0.73 -2.90 11.48
N ALA A 146 0.33 -2.51 10.77
CA ALA A 146 1.05 -1.26 11.03
C ALA A 146 0.18 -0.04 10.73
N ILE A 147 -0.57 -0.07 9.63
CA ILE A 147 -1.55 0.96 9.27
C ILE A 147 -2.57 1.11 10.41
N THR A 148 -3.10 -0.01 10.90
CA THR A 148 -4.07 0.01 12.00
C THR A 148 -3.48 0.60 13.28
N CYS A 149 -2.23 0.25 13.64
CA CYS A 149 -1.54 0.83 14.80
C CYS A 149 -1.35 2.34 14.65
N ALA A 150 -0.96 2.80 13.45
CA ALA A 150 -0.79 4.23 13.16
C ALA A 150 -2.12 5.00 13.26
N MET A 151 -3.21 4.45 12.70
CA MET A 151 -4.55 5.07 12.76
C MET A 151 -5.09 5.20 14.18
N LEU A 152 -4.72 4.29 15.08
CA LEU A 152 -5.16 4.29 16.47
C LEU A 152 -4.21 5.02 17.42
N GLY A 153 -3.06 5.48 16.93
CA GLY A 153 -2.03 6.15 17.74
C GLY A 153 -1.41 5.26 18.83
N ARG A 154 -1.59 3.93 18.76
CA ARG A 154 -1.09 2.95 19.75
C ARG A 154 -0.82 1.60 19.06
N PRO A 155 0.22 0.85 19.48
CA PRO A 155 0.37 -0.54 19.07
C PRO A 155 -0.85 -1.34 19.55
N LEU A 156 -1.54 -2.01 18.63
CA LEU A 156 -2.62 -2.93 18.99
C LEU A 156 -2.02 -4.17 19.64
N HIS A 157 -1.85 -4.17 20.96
CA HIS A 157 -1.66 -5.42 21.69
C HIS A 157 -2.81 -6.37 21.32
N ARG A 158 -2.45 -7.53 20.74
CA ARG A 158 -3.37 -8.51 20.15
C ARG A 158 -4.56 -8.76 21.07
N ARG A 159 -5.73 -8.19 20.73
CA ARG A 159 -7.01 -8.51 21.36
C ARG A 159 -8.05 -8.69 20.26
N SER A 160 -8.84 -9.75 20.40
CA SER A 160 -9.79 -10.28 19.42
C SER A 160 -10.80 -9.26 18.88
N ARG A 161 -11.08 -9.37 17.58
CA ARG A 161 -12.24 -8.90 16.78
C ARG A 161 -13.22 -7.94 17.45
N ASN A 162 -13.34 -6.72 16.92
CA ASN A 162 -14.56 -6.21 16.26
C ASN A 162 -14.40 -4.75 15.76
N ALA A 163 -14.79 -4.56 14.50
CA ALA A 163 -15.58 -3.45 13.96
C ALA A 163 -15.06 -1.98 13.94
N THR A 164 -14.89 -1.50 12.70
CA THR A 164 -15.44 -0.26 12.11
C THR A 164 -14.70 1.08 12.26
N SER A 165 -14.54 1.69 11.06
CA SER A 165 -14.32 3.11 10.72
C SER A 165 -12.95 3.72 11.02
N ALA A 166 -12.25 4.12 9.96
CA ALA A 166 -11.19 5.11 10.05
C ALA A 166 -11.13 5.95 8.75
N GLY A 167 -11.55 7.22 8.87
CA GLY A 167 -11.39 8.25 7.85
C GLY A 167 -10.15 9.10 8.14
N ASN A 168 -9.53 9.59 7.06
CA ASN A 168 -8.51 10.65 6.98
C ASN A 168 -7.27 10.54 7.89
N CYS A 169 -6.24 9.81 7.43
CA CYS A 169 -4.88 9.93 8.00
C CYS A 169 -3.80 9.68 6.93
N TRP A 170 -3.86 10.39 5.81
CA TRP A 170 -2.84 10.31 4.74
C TRP A 170 -1.83 11.47 4.77
N SER A 171 -1.94 12.39 5.72
CA SER A 171 -1.20 13.67 5.68
C SER A 171 0.05 13.75 6.58
N ASP A 172 0.27 12.80 7.50
CA ASP A 172 1.16 13.08 8.66
C ASP A 172 2.37 12.15 8.85
N TRP A 173 2.80 11.44 7.81
CA TRP A 173 4.10 10.72 7.82
C TRP A 173 5.33 11.65 7.64
N GLY A 174 5.16 12.97 7.81
CA GLY A 174 6.19 13.99 7.58
C GLY A 174 6.72 14.72 8.83
N SER A 175 6.22 14.45 10.04
CA SER A 175 6.35 15.42 11.14
C SER A 175 7.15 14.98 12.38
N THR A 176 7.62 13.74 12.49
CA THR A 176 8.32 13.27 13.71
C THR A 176 9.79 12.95 13.47
N CYS A 177 10.55 13.98 13.13
CA CYS A 177 11.99 14.10 13.41
C CYS A 177 12.30 15.58 13.67
N ARG A 178 12.01 16.05 14.88
CA ARG A 178 12.55 17.30 15.41
C ARG A 178 13.03 17.07 16.84
N HIS A 179 14.36 17.13 16.96
CA HIS A 179 15.23 17.11 18.16
C HIS A 179 15.57 15.74 18.71
#